data_AF-X0YP85-F1
#
_entry.id   AF-X0YP85-F1
#
_cell.length_a   1.000
_cell.length_b   1.000
_cell.length_c   1.000
_cell.angle_alpha   90.00
_cell.angle_beta   90.00
_cell.angle_gamma   90.00
#
_symmetry.space_group_name_H-M   'P 1'
#
loop_
_entity.id
_entity.type
_entity.pdbx_description
1 polymer ?
#
loop_
_entity_poly.entity_id
_entity_poly.type
_entity_poly.pdbx_seq_one_letter_code
_entity_poly.pdbx_strand_id
1 'polypeptide(L)'
;NVDLPQYKKIEKRGNEILKLAKKLNTTLLIKGPFDYISDGQSIKINRTGCPEMSIGGTGDILAGLCACFLATNNTQYQSGCSGAFING
;
A
#
# COMPACT_ATOMS: atom_id res chain seq x y z
N ASN A 1 -19.53 -0.90 -0.55
CA ASN A 1 -18.66 -0.04 0.29
C ASN A 1 -17.99 -0.87 1.35
N VAL A 2 -16.66 -1.02 1.29
CA VAL A 2 -15.87 -1.60 2.37
C VAL A 2 -15.45 -0.45 3.26
N ASP A 3 -15.95 -0.42 4.49
CA ASP A 3 -15.56 0.60 5.45
C ASP A 3 -14.33 0.10 6.22
N LEU A 4 -13.21 0.82 6.11
CA LEU A 4 -11.96 0.41 6.71
C LEU A 4 -11.84 1.00 8.12
N PRO A 5 -11.38 0.23 9.13
CA PRO A 5 -11.16 0.73 10.49
C PRO A 5 -10.27 1.99 10.52
N GLN A 6 -10.49 2.90 11.47
CA GLN A 6 -9.68 4.12 11.61
C GLN A 6 -8.16 3.84 11.63
N TYR A 7 -7.37 4.78 11.11
CA TYR A 7 -5.90 4.66 10.97
C TYR A 7 -5.17 4.34 12.29
N LYS A 8 -5.72 4.75 13.44
CA LYS A 8 -5.17 4.42 14.78
C LYS A 8 -5.25 2.93 15.13
N LYS A 9 -6.17 2.17 14.51
CA LYS A 9 -6.36 0.73 14.75
C LYS A 9 -5.57 -0.08 13.71
N ILE A 10 -4.25 0.05 13.74
CA ILE A 10 -3.33 -0.45 12.70
C ILE A 10 -3.56 -1.93 12.39
N GLU A 11 -3.56 -2.79 13.41
CA GLU A 11 -3.71 -4.24 13.24
C GLU A 11 -5.09 -4.61 12.67
N LYS A 12 -6.16 -4.04 13.25
CA LYS A 12 -7.53 -4.29 12.79
C LYS A 12 -7.72 -3.81 11.35
N ARG A 13 -7.16 -2.65 10.99
CA ARG A 13 -7.21 -2.12 9.62
C ARG A 13 -6.44 -3.03 8.66
N GLY A 14 -5.23 -3.45 9.03
CA GLY A 14 -4.43 -4.39 8.25
C GLY A 14 -5.17 -5.71 7.97
N ASN A 15 -5.80 -6.29 8.99
CA ASN A 15 -6.55 -7.53 8.84
C ASN A 15 -7.73 -7.41 7.86
N GLU A 16 -8.45 -6.28 7.87
CA GLU A 16 -9.53 -6.06 6.90
C GLU A 16 -9.00 -5.87 5.47
N ILE A 17 -7.83 -5.24 5.31
CA ILE A 17 -7.17 -5.06 4.01
C ILE A 17 -6.67 -6.40 3.47
N LEU A 18 -6.09 -7.25 4.32
CA LEU A 18 -5.66 -8.61 3.94
C LEU A 18 -6.86 -9.44 3.44
N LYS A 19 -7.98 -9.42 4.16
CA LYS A 19 -9.22 -10.10 3.74
C LYS A 19 -9.75 -9.53 2.42
N LEU A 20 -9.68 -8.21 2.24
CA LEU A 20 -10.14 -7.56 1.02
C LEU A 20 -9.28 -7.94 -0.19
N ALA A 21 -7.95 -7.90 -0.06
CA ALA A 21 -7.03 -8.32 -1.11
C ALA A 21 -7.26 -9.79 -1.50
N LYS A 22 -7.44 -10.66 -0.49
CA LYS A 22 -7.78 -12.08 -0.72
C LYS A 22 -9.11 -12.25 -1.45
N LYS A 23 -10.14 -11.51 -1.05
CA LYS A 23 -11.48 -11.57 -1.68
C LYS A 23 -11.44 -11.08 -3.14
N LEU A 24 -10.64 -10.06 -3.43
CA LEU A 24 -10.50 -9.49 -4.77
C LEU A 24 -9.47 -10.23 -5.63
N ASN A 25 -8.71 -11.17 -5.07
CA ASN A 25 -7.59 -11.85 -5.72
C ASN A 25 -6.63 -10.85 -6.40
N THR A 26 -6.31 -9.76 -5.70
CA THR A 26 -5.57 -8.61 -6.25
C THR A 26 -4.63 -8.04 -5.21
N THR A 27 -3.44 -7.61 -5.63
CA THR A 27 -2.53 -6.84 -4.77
C THR A 27 -3.06 -5.42 -4.55
N LEU A 28 -3.23 -5.03 -3.29
CA LEU A 28 -3.67 -3.70 -2.88
C LEU A 28 -2.49 -2.91 -2.30
N LEU A 29 -2.39 -1.63 -2.67
CA LEU A 29 -1.62 -0.61 -1.98
C LEU A 29 -2.59 0.48 -1.54
N ILE A 30 -2.91 0.53 -0.25
CA ILE A 30 -3.86 1.49 0.33
C ILE A 30 -3.07 2.61 1.01
N LYS A 31 -3.08 3.78 0.39
CA LYS A 31 -2.44 5.00 0.91
C LYS A 31 -3.13 5.55 2.15
N GLY A 32 -2.37 6.17 3.04
CA GLY A 32 -2.88 6.91 4.18
C GLY A 32 -1.76 7.37 5.11
N PRO A 33 -2.06 7.68 6.39
CA PRO A 33 -1.01 7.94 7.39
C PRO A 33 -0.03 6.78 7.57
N PHE A 34 -0.45 5.57 7.23
CA PHE A 34 0.38 4.39 7.02
C PHE A 34 -0.09 3.75 5.72
N ASP A 35 0.84 3.34 4.86
CA ASP A 35 0.48 2.59 3.66
C ASP A 35 0.38 1.11 3.99
N TYR A 36 -0.67 0.46 3.48
CA TYR A 36 -0.89 -0.96 3.65
C TYR A 36 -0.77 -1.65 2.30
N ILE A 37 0.13 -2.63 2.21
CA ILE A 37 0.38 -3.39 0.98
C ILE A 37 0.03 -4.84 1.26
N SER A 38 -0.85 -5.45 0.46
CA SER A 38 -1.25 -6.85 0.65
C SER A 38 -1.62 -7.53 -0.66
N ASP A 39 -1.21 -8.78 -0.83
CA ASP A 39 -1.61 -9.68 -1.92
C ASP A 39 -2.71 -10.68 -1.52
N GLY A 40 -3.27 -10.53 -0.32
CA GLY A 40 -4.27 -11.46 0.23
C GLY A 40 -3.68 -12.67 0.97
N GLN A 41 -2.35 -12.84 0.98
CA GLN A 41 -1.64 -13.84 1.77
C GLN A 41 -0.74 -13.19 2.82
N SER A 42 -0.07 -12.11 2.43
CA SER A 42 0.85 -11.33 3.24
C SER A 42 0.37 -9.88 3.36
N ILE A 43 0.86 -9.19 4.40
CA ILE A 43 0.64 -7.75 4.55
C ILE A 43 1.91 -7.06 5.05
N LYS A 44 2.21 -5.90 4.44
CA LYS A 44 3.24 -4.97 4.89
C LYS A 44 2.58 -3.65 5.25
N ILE A 45 3.07 -3.04 6.33
CA ILE A 45 2.65 -1.71 6.77
C ILE A 45 3.87 -0.81 6.66
N ASN A 46 3.81 0.14 5.74
CA ASN A 46 4.82 1.18 5.62
C ASN A 46 4.49 2.34 6.56
N ARG A 47 5.50 2.79 7.29
CA ARG A 47 5.39 3.91 8.24
C ARG A 47 6.28 5.10 7.86
N THR A 48 6.98 5.00 6.73
CA THR A 48 7.61 6.17 6.13
C THR A 48 6.54 7.11 5.59
N GLY A 49 6.92 8.33 5.25
CA GLY A 49 6.02 9.39 4.88
C GLY A 49 5.84 10.42 5.98
N CYS A 50 5.52 11.63 5.57
CA CYS A 50 5.12 12.71 6.45
C CYS A 50 3.83 13.39 5.93
N PRO A 51 3.04 14.05 6.79
CA PRO A 51 1.78 14.68 6.38
C PRO A 51 1.92 15.64 5.19
N GLU A 52 3.07 16.29 5.05
CA GLU A 52 3.44 17.23 4.00
C GLU A 52 3.47 16.60 2.61
N MET A 53 3.52 15.27 2.51
CA MET A 53 3.38 14.55 1.24
C MET A 53 1.95 14.55 0.68
N SER A 54 0.98 15.11 1.41
CA SER A 54 -0.41 15.28 0.96
C SER A 54 -0.54 16.45 -0.03
N ILE A 55 0.34 16.50 -1.03
CA ILE A 55 0.33 17.44 -2.14
C ILE A 55 0.02 16.71 -3.45
N GLY A 56 -0.47 17.45 -4.44
CA GLY A 56 -0.68 16.90 -5.78
C GLY A 56 0.63 16.35 -6.36
N GLY A 57 0.57 15.18 -6.99
CA GLY A 57 1.70 14.56 -7.68
C GLY A 57 2.43 13.44 -6.93
N THR A 58 2.40 13.39 -5.58
CA THR A 58 3.08 12.30 -4.82
C THR A 58 2.49 10.93 -5.13
N GLY A 59 1.19 10.88 -5.44
CA GLY A 59 0.52 9.68 -5.91
C GLY A 59 1.01 9.20 -7.28
N ASP A 60 1.35 10.13 -8.18
CA ASP A 60 1.85 9.81 -9.52
C ASP A 60 3.28 9.29 -9.46
N ILE A 61 4.12 9.89 -8.60
CA ILE A 61 5.48 9.39 -8.31
C ILE A 61 5.41 7.96 -7.75
N LEU A 62 4.54 7.71 -6.76
CA LEU A 62 4.35 6.37 -6.22
C LEU A 62 3.92 5.36 -7.31
N ALA A 63 2.97 5.74 -8.17
CA ALA A 63 2.52 4.87 -9.26
C ALA A 63 3.66 4.55 -10.24
N GLY A 64 4.48 5.55 -10.59
CA GLY A 64 5.67 5.38 -11.41
C GLY A 64 6.72 4.47 -10.77
N LEU A 65 6.97 4.61 -9.48
CA LEU A 65 7.88 3.72 -8.73
C LEU A 65 7.37 2.28 -8.72
N CYS A 66 6.08 2.06 -8.45
CA CYS A 66 5.49 0.72 -8.51
C CYS A 66 5.61 0.10 -9.90
N ALA A 67 5.36 0.88 -10.97
CA ALA A 67 5.52 0.43 -12.35
C ALA A 67 6.98 0.07 -12.68
N CYS A 68 7.94 0.90 -12.25
CA CYS A 68 9.37 0.65 -12.42
C CYS A 68 9.81 -0.65 -11.74
N PHE A 69 9.43 -0.85 -10.47
CA PHE A 69 9.76 -2.09 -9.76
C PHE A 69 9.07 -3.31 -10.39
N LEU A 70 7.84 -3.17 -10.87
CA LEU A 70 7.15 -4.27 -11.56
C LEU A 70 7.83 -4.64 -12.88
N ALA A 71 8.35 -3.66 -13.61
CA ALA A 71 9.11 -3.87 -14.85
C ALA A 71 10.47 -4.57 -14.64
N THR A 72 10.94 -4.69 -13.39
CA THR A 72 12.22 -5.32 -13.03
C THR A 72 12.05 -6.72 -12.41
N ASN A 73 11.06 -7.48 -12.88
CA ASN A 73 10.74 -8.85 -12.45
C ASN A 73 10.37 -9.01 -10.96
N ASN A 74 9.96 -7.95 -10.27
CA ASN A 74 9.39 -8.08 -8.93
C ASN A 74 7.93 -8.53 -8.99
N THR A 75 7.46 -9.18 -7.92
CA THR A 75 6.03 -9.42 -7.74
C THR A 75 5.29 -8.11 -7.50
N GLN A 76 3.99 -8.06 -7.81
CA GLN A 76 3.14 -6.87 -7.53
C GLN A 76 3.23 -6.43 -6.07
N TYR A 77 3.27 -7.40 -5.14
CA TYR A 77 3.41 -7.15 -3.70
C TYR A 77 4.76 -6.50 -3.37
N GLN A 78 5.87 -7.05 -3.88
CA GLN A 78 7.21 -6.49 -3.70
C GLN A 78 7.32 -5.09 -4.30
N SER A 79 6.81 -4.88 -5.51
CA SER A 79 6.81 -3.57 -6.18
C SER A 79 6.02 -2.53 -5.39
N GLY A 80 4.87 -2.91 -4.82
CA GLY A 80 4.09 -2.06 -3.94
C GLY A 80 4.85 -1.70 -2.66
N CYS A 81 5.50 -2.68 -2.03
CA CYS A 81 6.28 -2.47 -0.81
C CYS A 81 7.47 -1.54 -1.05
N SER A 82 8.25 -1.78 -2.11
CA SER A 82 9.41 -0.97 -2.47
C SER A 82 9.00 0.44 -2.89
N GLY A 83 7.93 0.56 -3.69
CA GLY A 83 7.41 1.87 -4.10
C GLY A 83 6.96 2.70 -2.91
N ALA A 84 6.18 2.12 -1.98
CA ALA A 84 5.74 2.82 -0.78
C ALA A 84 6.91 3.25 0.11
N PHE A 85 7.88 2.35 0.34
CA PHE A 85 9.03 2.64 1.20
C PHE A 85 9.96 3.73 0.64
N ILE A 86 10.19 3.75 -0.68
CA ILE A 86 11.04 4.76 -1.32
C ILE A 86 10.33 6.10 -1.48
N ASN A 87 9.02 6.07 -1.72
CA ASN A 87 8.24 7.29 -1.89
C ASN A 87 8.01 8.02 -0.56
N GLY A 88 7.67 7.27 0.49
CA GLY A 88 7.39 7.81 1.83
C GLY A 88 8.65 8.20 2.58
#